data_AF-A0A4Y8RBC0-F1
#
_entry.id   AF-A0A4Y8RBC0-F1
#
_cell.length_a   1.000
_cell.length_b   1.000
_cell.length_c   1.000
_cell.angle_alpha   90.00
_cell.angle_beta   90.00
_cell.angle_gamma   90.00
#
_symmetry.space_group_name_H-M   'P 1'
#
loop_
_entity.id
_entity.type
_entity.pdbx_description
1 polymer ?
#
loop_
_entity_poly.entity_id
_entity_poly.type
_entity_poly.pdbx_seq_one_letter_code
_entity_poly.pdbx_strand_id
1 'polypeptide(L)'
;MARRIRLAIGAALAMALAPCVAAAEGWGTATPPGALAGTRVCDDAAGCFGLVCRNKGAADFFVQLPAGRTVEGAVALAMAVDRESATTLGFEPAASSPDALVARFDESLEGLVRRLREGSAVMLRSRIPGFDYSGDFSLKGSAEEIDRVLSACNDSTADESAIAAYKAEFDDMCRSANGGSVSFSADAAKRQTVAGTDFVVFNTANGECTPFANAFCGSGGCQIAVFMAEGGAFRKVFETLAYEIDVVSQGGRPTLQASVHGSACNRSGAEGCTEIYSWNGRKFQLVSQE
;
A
#
# COMPACT_ATOMS: atom_id res chain seq x y z
N MET A 1 -16.99 82.21 -8.39
CA MET A 1 -16.19 81.62 -9.50
C MET A 1 -15.06 80.78 -8.90
N ALA A 2 -15.20 79.45 -8.89
CA ALA A 2 -14.12 78.56 -8.49
C ALA A 2 -14.19 77.29 -9.37
N ARG A 3 -13.34 77.23 -10.39
CA ARG A 3 -13.17 76.06 -11.27
C ARG A 3 -12.39 75.00 -10.51
N ARG A 4 -13.00 73.83 -10.25
CA ARG A 4 -12.28 72.63 -9.81
C ARG A 4 -11.92 71.79 -11.04
N ILE A 5 -10.61 71.66 -11.27
CA ILE A 5 -10.00 70.75 -12.24
C ILE A 5 -10.11 69.33 -11.69
N ARG A 6 -10.69 68.40 -12.44
CA ARG A 6 -10.66 66.96 -12.13
C ARG A 6 -9.54 66.32 -12.96
N LEU A 7 -8.52 65.83 -12.27
CA LEU A 7 -7.49 64.93 -12.83
C LEU A 7 -8.14 63.57 -13.14
N ALA A 8 -7.94 63.07 -14.36
CA ALA A 8 -8.23 61.69 -14.73
C ALA A 8 -7.02 60.81 -14.33
N ILE A 9 -7.22 59.87 -13.41
CA ILE A 9 -6.26 58.83 -13.08
C ILE A 9 -6.58 57.64 -13.98
N GLY A 10 -5.69 57.34 -14.93
CA GLY A 10 -5.77 56.15 -15.76
C GLY A 10 -5.43 54.91 -14.92
N ALA A 11 -6.37 53.96 -14.84
CA ALA A 11 -6.13 52.65 -14.27
C ALA A 11 -5.42 51.79 -15.33
N ALA A 12 -4.13 51.53 -15.12
CA ALA A 12 -3.39 50.53 -15.87
C ALA A 12 -3.83 49.13 -15.41
N LEU A 13 -4.51 48.40 -16.28
CA LEU A 13 -4.91 47.02 -16.07
C LEU A 13 -3.65 46.13 -16.17
N ALA A 14 -3.11 45.71 -15.03
CA ALA A 14 -2.05 44.72 -14.98
C ALA A 14 -2.63 43.35 -15.34
N MET A 15 -2.33 42.86 -16.55
CA MET A 15 -2.53 41.44 -16.91
C MET A 15 -1.63 40.59 -16.01
N ALA A 16 -2.21 39.90 -15.04
CA ALA A 16 -1.54 38.83 -14.33
C ALA A 16 -1.36 37.65 -15.29
N LEU A 17 -0.16 37.49 -15.84
CA LEU A 17 0.27 36.27 -16.49
C LEU A 17 0.35 35.19 -15.40
N ALA A 18 -0.59 34.24 -15.41
CA ALA A 18 -0.44 33.02 -14.64
C ALA A 18 0.81 32.28 -15.15
N PRO A 19 1.68 31.78 -14.27
CA PRO A 19 2.80 30.96 -14.71
C PRO A 19 2.26 29.69 -15.37
N CYS A 20 2.56 29.50 -16.65
CA CYS A 20 2.49 28.18 -17.27
C CYS A 20 3.38 27.26 -16.43
N VAL A 21 2.79 26.30 -15.74
CA VAL A 21 3.52 25.20 -15.13
C VAL A 21 4.16 24.45 -16.30
N ALA A 22 5.47 24.57 -16.46
CA ALA A 22 6.21 23.74 -17.38
C ALA A 22 5.88 22.28 -17.07
N ALA A 23 5.42 21.52 -18.06
CA ALA A 23 5.19 20.10 -17.92
C ALA A 23 6.51 19.46 -17.45
N ALA A 24 6.51 18.91 -16.23
CA ALA A 24 7.65 18.17 -15.75
C ALA A 24 7.85 16.96 -16.67
N GLU A 25 9.02 16.84 -17.31
CA GLU A 25 9.39 15.72 -18.20
C GLU A 25 9.66 14.41 -17.42
N GLY A 26 8.79 14.09 -16.46
CA GLY A 26 8.99 12.95 -15.58
C GLY A 26 7.84 12.74 -14.61
N TRP A 27 7.94 11.65 -13.87
CA TRP A 27 6.99 11.34 -12.81
C TRP A 27 7.05 12.42 -11.74
N GLY A 28 5.87 12.85 -11.29
CA GLY A 28 5.73 13.89 -10.28
C GLY A 28 4.61 13.58 -9.32
N THR A 29 4.75 14.09 -8.10
CA THR A 29 3.71 14.01 -7.09
C THR A 29 2.41 14.64 -7.61
N ALA A 30 1.32 13.89 -7.48
CA ALA A 30 -0.01 14.37 -7.82
C ALA A 30 -1.02 13.64 -6.95
N THR A 31 -1.67 14.37 -6.05
CA THR A 31 -2.69 13.80 -5.18
C THR A 31 -4.05 14.29 -5.67
N PRO A 32 -4.80 13.48 -6.44
CA PRO A 32 -6.16 13.81 -6.82
C PRO A 32 -7.03 14.07 -5.59
N PRO A 33 -8.11 14.86 -5.72
CA PRO A 33 -9.09 15.03 -4.65
C PRO A 33 -9.59 13.66 -4.14
N GLY A 34 -9.51 13.46 -2.82
CA GLY A 34 -9.92 12.21 -2.18
C GLY A 34 -8.85 11.11 -2.18
N ALA A 35 -7.61 11.40 -2.57
CA ALA A 35 -6.48 10.49 -2.44
C ALA A 35 -5.60 10.83 -1.22
N LEU A 36 -5.00 9.81 -0.61
CA LEU A 36 -3.97 9.93 0.44
C LEU A 36 -2.62 10.34 -0.16
N ALA A 37 -2.27 9.73 -1.29
CA ALA A 37 -1.06 10.01 -2.06
C ALA A 37 -1.30 9.68 -3.53
N GLY A 38 -0.53 10.27 -4.42
CA GLY A 38 -0.52 9.83 -5.81
C GLY A 38 0.69 10.35 -6.56
N THR A 39 0.91 9.76 -7.72
CA THR A 39 1.96 10.14 -8.65
C THR A 39 1.45 10.02 -10.07
N ARG A 40 2.01 10.83 -10.98
CA ARG A 40 1.65 10.79 -12.40
C ARG A 40 2.80 11.21 -13.31
N VAL A 41 2.68 10.78 -14.55
CA VAL A 41 3.39 11.29 -15.72
C VAL A 41 2.36 11.81 -16.71
N CYS A 42 2.63 12.95 -17.32
CA CYS A 42 1.71 13.60 -18.27
C CYS A 42 2.36 13.78 -19.63
N ASP A 43 1.53 13.71 -20.65
CA ASP A 43 1.80 14.06 -22.03
C ASP A 43 0.67 14.97 -22.52
N ASP A 44 1.00 16.06 -23.21
CA ASP A 44 0.01 17.08 -23.57
C ASP A 44 -1.10 16.53 -24.51
N ALA A 45 -0.78 15.51 -25.32
CA ALA A 45 -1.73 14.92 -26.27
C ALA A 45 -2.50 13.75 -25.68
N ALA A 46 -1.86 12.94 -24.83
CA ALA A 46 -2.46 11.75 -24.25
C ALA A 46 -3.11 11.97 -22.88
N GLY A 47 -2.81 13.07 -22.19
CA GLY A 47 -3.27 13.33 -20.83
C GLY A 47 -2.27 12.80 -19.80
N CYS A 48 -2.74 12.29 -18.66
CA CYS A 48 -1.83 11.77 -17.63
C CYS A 48 -2.13 10.32 -17.27
N PHE A 49 -1.09 9.58 -16.89
CA PHE A 49 -1.18 8.24 -16.33
C PHE A 49 -0.47 8.20 -14.98
N GLY A 50 -0.98 7.41 -14.04
CA GLY A 50 -0.33 7.30 -12.74
C GLY A 50 -0.95 6.27 -11.81
N LEU A 51 -0.46 6.30 -10.58
CA LEU A 51 -0.99 5.53 -9.46
C LEU A 51 -1.48 6.46 -8.37
N VAL A 52 -2.58 6.09 -7.73
CA VAL A 52 -3.18 6.85 -6.66
C VAL A 52 -3.54 5.95 -5.50
N CYS A 53 -3.17 6.36 -4.29
CA CYS A 53 -3.62 5.75 -3.07
C CYS A 53 -4.93 6.40 -2.63
N ARG A 54 -6.08 5.71 -2.76
CA ARG A 54 -7.37 6.25 -2.29
C ARG A 54 -7.69 5.83 -0.87
N ASN A 55 -7.31 4.61 -0.51
CA ASN A 55 -7.46 4.01 0.80
C ASN A 55 -6.22 3.19 1.12
N LYS A 56 -6.08 2.81 2.39
CA LYS A 56 -4.99 1.93 2.82
C LYS A 56 -5.13 0.55 2.19
N GLY A 57 -3.99 -0.07 1.89
CA GLY A 57 -3.91 -1.42 1.36
C GLY A 57 -4.16 -1.56 -0.15
N ALA A 58 -4.53 -0.50 -0.87
CA ALA A 58 -4.69 -0.55 -2.33
C ALA A 58 -4.34 0.78 -3.00
N ALA A 59 -3.43 0.70 -3.99
CA ALA A 59 -3.31 1.75 -4.98
C ALA A 59 -4.32 1.51 -6.11
N ASP A 60 -4.71 2.52 -6.87
CA ASP A 60 -5.44 2.38 -8.11
C ASP A 60 -4.58 2.94 -9.24
N PHE A 61 -4.66 2.33 -10.42
CA PHE A 61 -4.20 3.00 -11.63
C PHE A 61 -5.22 4.06 -12.02
N PHE A 62 -4.73 5.18 -12.56
CA PHE A 62 -5.61 6.17 -13.15
C PHE A 62 -5.07 6.70 -14.47
N VAL A 63 -6.00 7.12 -15.33
CA VAL A 63 -5.75 7.85 -16.56
C VAL A 63 -6.59 9.12 -16.54
N GLN A 64 -5.95 10.27 -16.60
CA GLN A 64 -6.60 11.56 -16.82
C GLN A 64 -6.62 11.82 -18.32
N LEU A 65 -7.79 11.89 -18.93
CA LEU A 65 -7.94 12.18 -20.35
C LEU A 65 -7.60 13.66 -20.64
N PRO A 66 -7.20 13.99 -21.88
CA PRO A 66 -7.03 15.37 -22.31
C PRO A 66 -8.32 16.19 -22.13
N ALA A 67 -8.18 17.49 -21.91
CA ALA A 67 -9.32 18.39 -21.69
C ALA A 67 -10.39 18.26 -22.80
N GLY A 68 -11.65 18.13 -22.40
CA GLY A 68 -12.79 17.98 -23.31
C GLY A 68 -13.04 16.55 -23.80
N ARG A 69 -12.22 15.57 -23.41
CA ARG A 69 -12.46 14.15 -23.68
C ARG A 69 -13.12 13.50 -22.47
N THR A 70 -14.20 12.77 -22.70
CA THR A 70 -14.88 11.95 -21.69
C THR A 70 -15.27 10.62 -22.31
N VAL A 71 -15.60 9.66 -21.46
CA VAL A 71 -16.01 8.32 -21.85
C VAL A 71 -17.22 7.92 -21.04
N GLU A 72 -18.21 7.35 -21.72
CA GLU A 72 -19.36 6.75 -21.06
C GLU A 72 -19.11 5.27 -20.82
N GLY A 73 -19.09 4.87 -19.54
CA GLY A 73 -18.94 3.48 -19.13
C GLY A 73 -17.49 2.97 -19.11
N ALA A 74 -17.35 1.66 -18.85
CA ALA A 74 -16.06 1.03 -18.67
C ALA A 74 -15.30 0.84 -20.00
N VAL A 75 -13.99 1.00 -19.98
CA VAL A 75 -13.10 0.81 -21.13
C VAL A 75 -11.94 -0.10 -20.81
N ALA A 76 -11.58 -0.95 -21.76
CA ALA A 76 -10.38 -1.77 -21.67
C ALA A 76 -9.19 -0.99 -22.24
N LEU A 77 -8.13 -0.83 -21.45
CA LEU A 77 -6.85 -0.31 -21.89
C LEU A 77 -5.82 -1.44 -21.88
N ALA A 78 -5.21 -1.69 -23.04
CA ALA A 78 -4.02 -2.52 -23.15
C ALA A 78 -2.81 -1.70 -22.70
N MET A 79 -2.07 -2.19 -21.72
CA MET A 79 -0.88 -1.58 -21.16
C MET A 79 0.34 -2.43 -21.48
N ALA A 80 1.29 -1.87 -22.23
CA ALA A 80 2.55 -2.51 -22.58
C ALA A 80 3.72 -1.70 -22.00
N VAL A 81 4.66 -2.35 -21.33
CA VAL A 81 5.90 -1.74 -20.86
C VAL A 81 7.04 -2.17 -21.79
N ASP A 82 7.83 -1.22 -22.27
CA ASP A 82 8.95 -1.44 -23.20
C ASP A 82 8.59 -2.24 -24.45
N ARG A 83 7.33 -2.11 -24.89
CA ARG A 83 6.71 -2.85 -26.02
C ARG A 83 6.64 -4.37 -25.81
N GLU A 84 6.83 -4.85 -24.58
CA GLU A 84 6.59 -6.24 -24.20
C GLU A 84 5.11 -6.51 -23.93
N SER A 85 4.76 -7.80 -23.72
CA SER A 85 3.40 -8.33 -23.60
C SER A 85 2.44 -7.40 -22.85
N ALA A 86 1.37 -7.01 -23.55
CA ALA A 86 0.37 -6.11 -23.02
C ALA A 86 -0.55 -6.80 -22.01
N THR A 87 -0.75 -6.18 -20.85
CA THR A 87 -1.79 -6.55 -19.89
C THR A 87 -3.01 -5.66 -20.15
N THR A 88 -4.20 -6.25 -20.25
CA THR A 88 -5.44 -5.46 -20.43
C THR A 88 -6.07 -5.19 -19.07
N LEU A 89 -6.33 -3.92 -18.77
CA LEU A 89 -7.00 -3.48 -17.55
C LEU A 89 -8.35 -2.85 -17.89
N GLY A 90 -9.37 -3.15 -17.09
CA GLY A 90 -10.67 -2.49 -17.14
C GLY A 90 -10.64 -1.20 -16.32
N PHE A 91 -10.94 -0.08 -16.98
CA PHE A 91 -11.03 1.24 -16.37
C PHE A 91 -12.48 1.72 -16.34
N GLU A 92 -12.88 2.36 -15.24
CA GLU A 92 -14.19 2.97 -15.08
C GLU A 92 -14.05 4.50 -14.89
N PRO A 93 -15.02 5.31 -15.35
CA PRO A 93 -15.04 6.74 -15.07
C PRO A 93 -15.07 7.01 -13.57
N ALA A 94 -14.23 7.92 -13.09
CA ALA A 94 -14.23 8.34 -11.70
C ALA A 94 -15.52 9.12 -11.39
N ALA A 95 -16.21 8.75 -10.32
CA ALA A 95 -17.45 9.41 -9.91
C ALA A 95 -17.29 10.93 -9.68
N SER A 96 -16.09 11.39 -9.30
CA SER A 96 -15.78 12.78 -9.02
C SER A 96 -15.21 13.56 -10.22
N SER A 97 -14.84 12.88 -11.32
CA SER A 97 -14.21 13.51 -12.47
C SER A 97 -14.46 12.68 -13.75
N PRO A 98 -15.35 13.13 -14.65
CA PRO A 98 -15.74 12.37 -15.84
C PRO A 98 -14.63 12.23 -16.90
N ASP A 99 -13.56 12.99 -16.75
CA ASP A 99 -12.33 12.95 -17.54
C ASP A 99 -11.23 12.09 -16.88
N ALA A 100 -11.48 11.52 -15.70
CA ALA A 100 -10.58 10.58 -15.06
C ALA A 100 -11.13 9.16 -15.14
N LEU A 101 -10.27 8.22 -15.48
CA LEU A 101 -10.53 6.79 -15.54
C LEU A 101 -9.73 6.09 -14.45
N VAL A 102 -10.30 5.08 -13.79
CA VAL A 102 -9.68 4.37 -12.68
C VAL A 102 -9.76 2.86 -12.90
N ALA A 103 -8.65 2.16 -12.69
CA ALA A 103 -8.61 0.70 -12.64
C ALA A 103 -8.05 0.28 -11.27
N ARG A 104 -8.77 -0.59 -10.57
CA ARG A 104 -8.35 -1.06 -9.25
C ARG A 104 -7.10 -1.94 -9.36
N PHE A 105 -6.15 -1.75 -8.45
CA PHE A 105 -5.03 -2.68 -8.30
C PHE A 105 -5.50 -3.92 -7.52
N ASP A 106 -4.99 -5.08 -7.92
CA ASP A 106 -5.06 -6.31 -7.14
C ASP A 106 -3.71 -7.05 -7.22
N GLU A 107 -3.54 -8.09 -6.40
CA GLU A 107 -2.29 -8.86 -6.28
C GLU A 107 -1.82 -9.46 -7.62
N SER A 108 -2.72 -9.72 -8.58
CA SER A 108 -2.34 -10.24 -9.90
C SER A 108 -1.56 -9.22 -10.74
N LEU A 109 -1.59 -7.93 -10.35
CA LEU A 109 -0.95 -6.82 -11.05
C LEU A 109 0.43 -6.46 -10.45
N GLU A 110 0.92 -7.17 -9.43
CA GLU A 110 2.27 -6.95 -8.87
C GLU A 110 3.36 -7.03 -9.95
N GLY A 111 3.25 -8.00 -10.86
CA GLY A 111 4.18 -8.15 -11.98
C GLY A 111 4.14 -6.97 -12.96
N LEU A 112 3.00 -6.29 -13.09
CA LEU A 112 2.88 -5.07 -13.89
C LEU A 112 3.55 -3.88 -13.18
N VAL A 113 3.32 -3.72 -11.88
CA VAL A 113 3.97 -2.65 -11.08
C VAL A 113 5.48 -2.79 -11.09
N ARG A 114 6.02 -4.01 -10.94
CA ARG A 114 7.46 -4.26 -11.06
C ARG A 114 7.99 -3.77 -12.42
N ARG A 115 7.32 -4.11 -13.51
CA ARG A 115 7.70 -3.63 -14.85
C ARG A 115 7.63 -2.11 -14.97
N LEU A 116 6.62 -1.46 -14.38
CA LEU A 116 6.53 0.01 -14.39
C LEU A 116 7.68 0.69 -13.63
N ARG A 117 8.22 0.05 -12.59
CA ARG A 117 9.38 0.55 -11.82
C ARG A 117 10.70 0.34 -12.56
N GLU A 118 10.85 -0.79 -13.25
CA GLU A 118 12.10 -1.21 -13.90
C GLU A 118 12.21 -0.77 -15.36
N GLY A 119 11.07 -0.54 -16.01
CA GLY A 119 10.98 -0.25 -17.45
C GLY A 119 11.33 1.18 -17.82
N SER A 120 11.39 1.44 -19.13
CA SER A 120 11.76 2.75 -19.69
C SER A 120 10.57 3.54 -20.23
N ALA A 121 9.56 2.86 -20.77
CA ALA A 121 8.33 3.48 -21.28
C ALA A 121 7.10 2.59 -21.08
N VAL A 122 5.94 3.22 -20.87
CA VAL A 122 4.65 2.54 -20.85
C VAL A 122 3.75 3.10 -21.95
N MET A 123 3.08 2.20 -22.63
CA MET A 123 2.14 2.48 -23.71
C MET A 123 0.75 2.01 -23.31
N LEU A 124 -0.22 2.91 -23.36
CA LEU A 124 -1.63 2.66 -23.11
C LEU A 124 -2.40 2.78 -24.40
N ARG A 125 -3.20 1.76 -24.74
CA ARG A 125 -4.02 1.78 -25.96
C ARG A 125 -5.43 1.26 -25.72
N SER A 126 -6.41 1.93 -26.30
CA SER A 126 -7.76 1.40 -26.48
C SER A 126 -8.15 1.49 -27.94
N ARG A 127 -8.75 0.43 -28.46
CA ARG A 127 -9.36 0.42 -29.77
C ARG A 127 -10.74 -0.21 -29.66
N ILE A 128 -11.68 0.56 -29.11
CA ILE A 128 -13.10 0.20 -29.10
C ILE A 128 -13.87 1.16 -30.01
N PRO A 129 -14.99 0.74 -30.61
CA PRO A 129 -15.83 1.64 -31.40
C PRO A 129 -16.24 2.87 -30.58
N GLY A 130 -15.95 4.07 -31.10
CA GLY A 130 -16.27 5.33 -30.43
C GLY A 130 -15.23 5.85 -29.43
N PHE A 131 -14.19 5.07 -29.11
CA PHE A 131 -13.10 5.52 -28.25
C PHE A 131 -11.76 4.97 -28.73
N ASP A 132 -11.01 5.82 -29.42
CA ASP A 132 -9.61 5.58 -29.81
C ASP A 132 -8.70 6.41 -28.90
N TYR A 133 -7.82 5.71 -28.19
CA TYR A 133 -6.91 6.30 -27.22
C TYR A 133 -5.54 5.64 -27.37
N SER A 134 -4.49 6.46 -27.43
CA SER A 134 -3.10 6.02 -27.36
C SER A 134 -2.32 7.03 -26.53
N GLY A 135 -1.59 6.55 -25.53
CA GLY A 135 -0.65 7.34 -24.76
C GLY A 135 0.66 6.61 -24.61
N ASP A 136 1.76 7.33 -24.81
CA ASP A 136 3.12 6.84 -24.62
C ASP A 136 3.78 7.71 -23.55
N PHE A 137 4.14 7.10 -22.42
CA PHE A 137 4.66 7.81 -21.26
C PHE A 137 6.05 7.30 -20.89
N SER A 138 6.92 8.23 -20.53
CA SER A 138 8.23 7.93 -19.95
C SER A 138 8.08 7.29 -18.58
N LEU A 139 8.86 6.25 -18.29
CA LEU A 139 8.99 5.67 -16.94
C LEU A 139 10.23 6.19 -16.20
N LYS A 140 10.94 7.19 -16.74
CA LYS A 140 12.06 7.80 -16.04
C LYS A 140 11.60 8.41 -14.71
N GLY A 141 12.14 7.90 -13.60
CA GLY A 141 11.78 8.32 -12.24
C GLY A 141 10.53 7.66 -11.67
N SER A 142 9.91 6.72 -12.38
CA SER A 142 8.71 6.02 -11.92
C SER A 142 8.96 5.25 -10.63
N ALA A 143 10.11 4.60 -10.48
CA ALA A 143 10.42 3.73 -9.34
C ALA A 143 10.26 4.43 -7.99
N GLU A 144 10.94 5.56 -7.82
CA GLU A 144 10.93 6.35 -6.58
C GLU A 144 9.51 6.84 -6.24
N GLU A 145 8.79 7.33 -7.25
CA GLU A 145 7.46 7.87 -7.06
C GLU A 145 6.39 6.79 -6.81
N ILE A 146 6.49 5.65 -7.48
CA ILE A 146 5.63 4.48 -7.24
C ILE A 146 5.87 3.96 -5.83
N ASP A 147 7.13 3.82 -5.41
CA ASP A 147 7.48 3.35 -4.06
C ASP A 147 6.94 4.28 -2.97
N ARG A 148 7.00 5.59 -3.19
CA ARG A 148 6.41 6.58 -2.29
C ARG A 148 4.90 6.41 -2.15
N VAL A 149 4.17 6.22 -3.25
CA VAL A 149 2.71 6.05 -3.22
C VAL A 149 2.32 4.72 -2.56
N LEU A 150 3.01 3.64 -2.91
CA LEU A 150 2.74 2.33 -2.31
C LEU A 150 3.07 2.30 -0.81
N SER A 151 4.14 2.97 -0.39
CA SER A 151 4.46 3.15 1.03
C SER A 151 3.36 3.90 1.76
N ALA A 152 2.85 4.99 1.17
CA ALA A 152 1.73 5.75 1.74
C ALA A 152 0.41 4.93 1.80
N CYS A 153 0.22 3.94 0.93
CA CYS A 153 -0.90 3.01 1.03
C CYS A 153 -0.72 1.97 2.14
N ASN A 154 0.51 1.64 2.49
CA ASN A 154 0.84 0.66 3.50
C ASN A 154 1.02 1.27 4.90
N ASP A 155 1.11 2.60 5.00
CA ASP A 155 1.15 3.31 6.27
C ASP A 155 -0.20 3.22 6.99
N SER A 156 -0.31 2.23 7.86
CA SER A 156 -1.42 2.18 8.80
C SER A 156 -1.28 3.32 9.81
N THR A 157 -2.16 4.33 9.74
CA THR A 157 -2.42 5.30 10.82
C THR A 157 -3.00 4.68 12.10
N ALA A 158 -3.13 3.36 12.18
CA ALA A 158 -3.62 2.73 13.40
C ALA A 158 -2.58 2.93 14.50
N ASP A 159 -3.03 3.40 15.66
CA ASP A 159 -2.17 3.60 16.82
C ASP A 159 -1.40 2.31 17.17
N GLU A 160 -0.07 2.36 17.07
CA GLU A 160 0.84 1.25 17.34
C GLU A 160 1.20 1.11 18.82
N SER A 161 0.58 1.87 19.73
CA SER A 161 0.86 1.83 21.17
C SER A 161 0.82 0.41 21.75
N ALA A 162 -0.07 -0.46 21.26
CA ALA A 162 -0.12 -1.86 21.69
C ALA A 162 1.12 -2.67 21.27
N ILE A 163 1.67 -2.40 20.07
CA ILE A 163 2.90 -3.05 19.58
C ILE A 163 4.10 -2.51 20.36
N ALA A 164 4.13 -1.20 20.64
CA ALA A 164 5.16 -0.58 21.46
C ALA A 164 5.16 -1.14 22.90
N ALA A 165 3.97 -1.28 23.51
CA ALA A 165 3.82 -1.90 24.83
C ALA A 165 4.32 -3.35 24.83
N TYR A 166 3.96 -4.12 23.80
CA TYR A 166 4.43 -5.50 23.66
C TYR A 166 5.95 -5.61 23.53
N LYS A 167 6.61 -4.71 22.80
CA LYS A 167 8.08 -4.64 22.76
C LYS A 167 8.68 -4.32 24.13
N ALA A 168 8.06 -3.41 24.87
CA ALA A 168 8.51 -3.01 26.20
C ALA A 168 8.44 -4.17 27.21
N GLU A 169 7.45 -5.07 27.08
CA GLU A 169 7.36 -6.29 27.89
C GLU A 169 8.65 -7.14 27.77
N PHE A 170 9.17 -7.32 26.55
CA PHE A 170 10.42 -8.06 26.34
C PHE A 170 11.66 -7.32 26.84
N ASP A 171 11.69 -6.00 26.69
CA ASP A 171 12.78 -5.19 27.24
C ASP A 171 12.85 -5.29 28.77
N ASP A 172 11.69 -5.23 29.44
CA ASP A 172 11.59 -5.43 30.88
C ASP A 172 11.98 -6.85 31.29
N MET A 173 11.56 -7.88 30.53
CA MET A 173 11.99 -9.25 30.74
C MET A 173 13.52 -9.38 30.66
N CYS A 174 14.13 -8.86 29.60
CA CYS A 174 15.58 -8.90 29.41
C CYS A 174 16.31 -8.18 30.54
N ARG A 175 15.88 -6.96 30.86
CA ARG A 175 16.47 -6.16 31.95
C ARG A 175 16.36 -6.88 33.29
N SER A 176 15.23 -7.52 33.57
CA SER A 176 15.03 -8.28 34.81
C SER A 176 15.89 -9.54 34.90
N ALA A 177 16.16 -10.20 33.76
CA ALA A 177 16.92 -11.44 33.72
C ALA A 177 18.42 -11.23 33.90
N ASN A 178 18.99 -10.14 33.34
CA ASN A 178 20.45 -9.96 33.29
C ASN A 178 20.93 -8.50 33.30
N GLY A 179 20.04 -7.52 33.48
CA GLY A 179 20.38 -6.10 33.38
C GLY A 179 20.65 -5.59 31.96
N GLY A 180 20.33 -6.39 30.95
CA GLY A 180 20.47 -6.06 29.53
C GLY A 180 19.32 -5.24 28.97
N SER A 181 19.31 -5.12 27.64
CA SER A 181 18.27 -4.46 26.86
C SER A 181 17.93 -5.29 25.63
N VAL A 182 16.72 -5.11 25.11
CA VAL A 182 16.28 -5.76 23.87
C VAL A 182 16.44 -4.83 22.68
N SER A 183 16.96 -5.38 21.61
CA SER A 183 16.86 -4.80 20.27
C SER A 183 16.04 -5.74 19.39
N PHE A 184 15.16 -5.17 18.57
CA PHE A 184 14.45 -5.89 17.51
C PHE A 184 14.91 -5.38 16.16
N SER A 185 15.17 -6.27 15.21
CA SER A 185 15.44 -5.87 13.82
C SER A 185 14.17 -5.33 13.15
N ALA A 186 14.32 -4.70 11.99
CA ALA A 186 13.18 -4.24 11.19
C ALA A 186 12.24 -5.40 10.80
N ASP A 187 12.79 -6.61 10.63
CA ASP A 187 12.06 -7.82 10.23
C ASP A 187 11.24 -8.43 11.38
N ALA A 188 11.38 -7.92 12.61
CA ALA A 188 10.56 -8.36 13.73
C ALA A 188 9.07 -8.06 13.54
N ALA A 189 8.70 -7.10 12.68
CA ALA A 189 7.32 -6.70 12.46
C ALA A 189 6.96 -6.74 10.96
N LYS A 190 6.35 -7.85 10.51
CA LYS A 190 5.81 -7.99 9.15
C LYS A 190 4.42 -7.35 9.09
N ARG A 191 4.27 -6.29 8.29
CA ARG A 191 3.00 -5.59 8.05
C ARG A 191 2.33 -6.14 6.79
N GLN A 192 1.01 -6.32 6.84
CA GLN A 192 0.23 -6.82 5.71
C GLN A 192 -1.24 -6.43 5.80
N THR A 193 -1.91 -6.28 4.66
CA THR A 193 -3.36 -6.10 4.60
C THR A 193 -4.00 -7.39 4.10
N VAL A 194 -4.94 -7.95 4.87
CA VAL A 194 -5.60 -9.21 4.54
C VAL A 194 -7.11 -9.03 4.63
N ALA A 195 -7.81 -9.34 3.54
CA ALA A 195 -9.26 -9.14 3.44
C ALA A 195 -9.69 -7.71 3.84
N GLY A 196 -8.90 -6.70 3.46
CA GLY A 196 -9.16 -5.29 3.75
C GLY A 196 -8.90 -4.86 5.19
N THR A 197 -8.23 -5.68 6.00
CA THR A 197 -7.85 -5.36 7.39
C THR A 197 -6.34 -5.37 7.54
N ASP A 198 -5.76 -4.36 8.20
CA ASP A 198 -4.33 -4.30 8.45
C ASP A 198 -3.93 -5.22 9.60
N PHE A 199 -2.80 -5.90 9.43
CA PHE A 199 -2.19 -6.77 10.43
C PHE A 199 -0.70 -6.48 10.60
N VAL A 200 -0.20 -6.73 11.81
CA VAL A 200 1.24 -6.83 12.10
C VAL A 200 1.50 -8.19 12.72
N VAL A 201 2.33 -9.01 12.07
CA VAL A 201 2.88 -10.24 12.66
C VAL A 201 4.22 -9.87 13.28
N PHE A 202 4.29 -9.94 14.62
CA PHE A 202 5.47 -9.62 15.39
C PHE A 202 6.20 -10.89 15.83
N ASN A 203 7.36 -11.17 15.25
CA ASN A 203 8.16 -12.38 15.53
C ASN A 203 9.39 -12.05 16.37
N THR A 204 9.45 -12.57 17.60
CA THR A 204 10.56 -12.30 18.52
C THR A 204 11.85 -13.04 18.16
N ALA A 205 11.84 -13.93 17.17
CA ALA A 205 13.07 -14.51 16.61
C ALA A 205 14.06 -13.44 16.13
N ASN A 206 13.53 -12.28 15.73
CA ASN A 206 14.27 -11.13 15.27
C ASN A 206 14.64 -10.17 16.43
N GLY A 207 14.61 -10.65 17.67
CA GLY A 207 14.94 -9.92 18.88
C GLY A 207 16.19 -10.47 19.57
N GLU A 208 17.06 -9.58 20.02
CA GLU A 208 18.27 -9.92 20.77
C GLU A 208 18.18 -9.34 22.18
N CYS A 209 18.42 -10.16 23.20
CA CYS A 209 18.54 -9.72 24.59
C CYS A 209 19.99 -9.88 25.04
N THR A 210 20.79 -8.82 25.04
CA THR A 210 22.22 -8.96 25.33
C THR A 210 22.46 -9.42 26.79
N PRO A 211 23.32 -10.42 27.07
CA PRO A 211 24.20 -11.18 26.16
C PRO A 211 23.62 -12.52 25.62
N PHE A 212 22.34 -12.81 25.82
CA PHE A 212 21.68 -14.03 25.36
C PHE A 212 21.01 -13.84 24.00
N ALA A 213 21.65 -14.33 22.95
CA ALA A 213 20.97 -14.56 21.68
C ALA A 213 19.79 -15.53 21.88
N ASN A 214 18.65 -15.25 21.24
CA ASN A 214 17.45 -16.11 21.22
C ASN A 214 16.73 -16.30 22.57
N ALA A 215 16.79 -15.32 23.49
CA ALA A 215 16.13 -15.38 24.80
C ALA A 215 14.60 -15.61 24.74
N PHE A 216 13.98 -15.40 23.57
CA PHE A 216 12.53 -15.47 23.35
C PHE A 216 12.08 -16.72 22.60
N CYS A 217 12.99 -17.68 22.41
CA CYS A 217 12.76 -18.88 21.62
C CYS A 217 13.11 -20.15 22.40
N GLY A 218 12.36 -21.22 22.14
CA GLY A 218 12.60 -22.56 22.67
C GLY A 218 12.40 -23.63 21.61
N SER A 219 12.30 -24.89 22.02
CA SER A 219 12.02 -26.01 21.08
C SER A 219 10.66 -25.87 20.38
N GLY A 220 9.73 -25.13 21.00
CA GLY A 220 8.42 -24.78 20.48
C GLY A 220 8.41 -23.72 19.37
N GLY A 221 9.57 -23.14 19.04
CA GLY A 221 9.68 -21.94 18.22
C GLY A 221 9.85 -20.68 19.07
N CYS A 222 9.56 -19.53 18.48
CA CYS A 222 9.67 -18.24 19.12
C CYS A 222 8.28 -17.69 19.46
N GLN A 223 8.22 -16.73 20.38
CA GLN A 223 6.98 -16.02 20.66
C GLN A 223 6.59 -15.18 19.43
N ILE A 224 5.40 -15.42 18.88
CA ILE A 224 4.87 -14.64 17.76
C ILE A 224 3.50 -14.09 18.15
N ALA A 225 3.34 -12.78 18.03
CA ALA A 225 2.06 -12.10 18.24
C ALA A 225 1.51 -11.56 16.93
N VAL A 226 0.19 -11.58 16.77
CA VAL A 226 -0.50 -10.94 15.66
C VAL A 226 -1.34 -9.80 16.20
N PHE A 227 -1.14 -8.62 15.62
CA PHE A 227 -1.92 -7.42 15.87
C PHE A 227 -2.83 -7.17 14.67
N MET A 228 -4.05 -6.72 14.95
CA MET A 228 -5.05 -6.35 13.95
C MET A 228 -5.44 -4.89 14.18
N ALA A 229 -5.55 -4.12 13.11
CA ALA A 229 -6.12 -2.78 13.18
C ALA A 229 -7.64 -2.85 13.39
N GLU A 230 -8.13 -2.26 14.48
CA GLU A 230 -9.54 -2.16 14.81
C GLU A 230 -9.81 -0.83 15.51
N GLY A 231 -10.85 -0.10 15.09
CA GLY A 231 -11.22 1.17 15.74
C GLY A 231 -10.16 2.27 15.69
N GLY A 232 -9.24 2.21 14.73
CA GLY A 232 -8.13 3.17 14.60
C GLY A 232 -6.90 2.86 15.46
N ALA A 233 -6.84 1.70 16.11
CA ALA A 233 -5.68 1.25 16.87
C ALA A 233 -5.32 -0.19 16.51
N PHE A 234 -4.04 -0.55 16.64
CA PHE A 234 -3.68 -1.97 16.65
C PHE A 234 -4.02 -2.58 18.01
N ARG A 235 -4.58 -3.77 18.00
CA ARG A 235 -4.70 -4.61 19.21
C ARG A 235 -4.12 -5.99 18.96
N LYS A 236 -3.52 -6.59 19.99
CA LYS A 236 -3.08 -7.99 19.95
C LYS A 236 -4.31 -8.89 19.86
N VAL A 237 -4.39 -9.70 18.81
CA VAL A 237 -5.54 -10.60 18.53
C VAL A 237 -5.19 -12.07 18.61
N PHE A 238 -3.89 -12.38 18.56
CA PHE A 238 -3.38 -13.73 18.65
C PHE A 238 -1.94 -13.68 19.16
N GLU A 239 -1.53 -14.75 19.86
CA GLU A 239 -0.19 -14.90 20.38
C GLU A 239 0.06 -16.39 20.68
N THR A 240 1.20 -16.91 20.25
CA THR A 240 1.59 -18.31 20.50
C THR A 240 3.11 -18.49 20.37
N LEU A 241 3.60 -19.67 20.76
CA LEU A 241 4.91 -20.17 20.35
C LEU A 241 4.76 -20.88 19.00
N ALA A 242 5.48 -20.38 18.00
CA ALA A 242 5.45 -20.93 16.66
C ALA A 242 6.82 -20.77 15.99
N TYR A 243 7.09 -21.62 15.01
CA TYR A 243 8.21 -21.44 14.09
C TYR A 243 7.92 -20.31 13.10
N GLU A 244 6.68 -20.20 12.65
CA GLU A 244 6.22 -19.21 11.68
C GLU A 244 4.71 -18.96 11.81
N ILE A 245 4.28 -17.74 11.48
CA ILE A 245 2.86 -17.39 11.34
C ILE A 245 2.67 -16.58 10.07
N ASP A 246 1.69 -16.98 9.27
CA ASP A 246 1.16 -16.18 8.16
C ASP A 246 -0.32 -15.86 8.38
N VAL A 247 -0.74 -14.70 7.86
CA VAL A 247 -2.16 -14.31 7.82
C VAL A 247 -2.53 -14.17 6.35
N VAL A 248 -3.53 -14.93 5.91
CA VAL A 248 -3.97 -15.03 4.52
C VAL A 248 -5.47 -14.83 4.40
N SER A 249 -5.95 -14.51 3.21
CA SER A 249 -7.39 -14.43 2.93
C SER A 249 -7.90 -15.79 2.46
N GLN A 250 -8.85 -16.38 3.19
CA GLN A 250 -9.52 -17.62 2.79
C GLN A 250 -11.03 -17.42 2.89
N GLY A 251 -11.75 -17.60 1.78
CA GLY A 251 -13.19 -17.34 1.73
C GLY A 251 -13.57 -15.89 2.06
N GLY A 252 -12.68 -14.93 1.76
CA GLY A 252 -12.86 -13.51 2.07
C GLY A 252 -12.70 -13.16 3.55
N ARG A 253 -12.12 -14.07 4.36
CA ARG A 253 -11.88 -13.87 5.79
C ARG A 253 -10.40 -14.02 6.11
N PRO A 254 -9.87 -13.23 7.07
CA PRO A 254 -8.54 -13.48 7.59
C PRO A 254 -8.44 -14.87 8.21
N THR A 255 -7.40 -15.60 7.82
CA THR A 255 -7.06 -16.93 8.32
C THR A 255 -5.59 -16.92 8.69
N LEU A 256 -5.28 -17.41 9.88
CA LEU A 256 -3.92 -17.51 10.41
C LEU A 256 -3.45 -18.95 10.28
N GLN A 257 -2.26 -19.14 9.72
CA GLN A 257 -1.57 -20.43 9.65
C GLN A 257 -0.34 -20.35 10.54
N ALA A 258 -0.28 -21.19 11.57
CA ALA A 258 0.84 -21.25 12.50
C ALA A 258 1.58 -22.58 12.36
N SER A 259 2.84 -22.53 11.95
CA SER A 259 3.73 -23.69 11.99
C SER A 259 4.22 -23.87 13.42
N VAL A 260 3.86 -24.97 14.07
CA VAL A 260 4.07 -25.18 15.51
C VAL A 260 4.71 -26.54 15.80
N HIS A 261 5.24 -26.67 17.01
CA HIS A 261 5.80 -27.91 17.52
C HIS A 261 4.72 -29.00 17.61
N GLY A 262 5.07 -30.24 17.28
CA GLY A 262 4.08 -31.31 17.10
C GLY A 262 3.21 -31.61 18.32
N SER A 263 3.68 -31.31 19.53
CA SER A 263 2.89 -31.44 20.75
C SER A 263 1.62 -30.58 20.75
N ALA A 264 1.59 -29.47 20.00
CA ALA A 264 0.39 -28.65 19.83
C ALA A 264 -0.75 -29.41 19.10
N CYS A 265 -0.39 -30.37 18.24
CA CYS A 265 -1.32 -31.19 17.47
C CYS A 265 -1.39 -32.65 17.94
N ASN A 266 -1.00 -32.94 19.19
CA ASN A 266 -0.94 -34.29 19.75
C ASN A 266 0.02 -35.26 18.99
N ARG A 267 1.08 -34.72 18.39
CA ARG A 267 2.14 -35.48 17.70
C ARG A 267 3.45 -35.49 18.50
N SER A 268 4.45 -36.23 18.02
CA SER A 268 5.80 -36.14 18.56
C SER A 268 6.35 -34.71 18.38
N GLY A 269 7.22 -34.24 19.27
CA GLY A 269 7.80 -32.90 19.15
C GLY A 269 8.60 -32.69 17.86
N ALA A 270 9.20 -33.75 17.33
CA ALA A 270 9.91 -33.72 16.05
C ALA A 270 8.96 -33.67 14.82
N GLU A 271 7.67 -33.95 15.02
CA GLU A 271 6.65 -33.96 13.97
C GLU A 271 5.85 -32.66 14.02
N GLY A 272 6.48 -31.56 13.61
CA GLY A 272 5.82 -30.26 13.49
C GLY A 272 4.51 -30.34 12.70
N CYS A 273 3.60 -29.43 12.98
CA CYS A 273 2.27 -29.37 12.37
C CYS A 273 1.85 -27.92 12.11
N THR A 274 0.81 -27.74 11.31
CA THR A 274 0.22 -26.43 11.04
C THR A 274 -1.13 -26.32 11.72
N GLU A 275 -1.30 -25.33 12.60
CA GLU A 275 -2.61 -24.96 13.12
C GLU A 275 -3.22 -23.87 12.25
N ILE A 276 -4.45 -24.09 11.80
CA ILE A 276 -5.20 -23.13 10.98
C ILE A 276 -6.30 -22.52 11.83
N TYR A 277 -6.31 -21.19 11.93
CA TYR A 277 -7.29 -20.42 12.66
C TYR A 277 -8.06 -19.50 11.72
N SER A 278 -9.38 -19.47 11.82
CA SER A 278 -10.22 -18.56 11.04
C SER A 278 -10.75 -17.42 11.91
N TRP A 279 -10.84 -16.22 11.35
CA TRP A 279 -11.44 -15.07 12.02
C TRP A 279 -12.97 -15.21 12.12
N ASN A 280 -13.49 -15.20 13.35
CA ASN A 280 -14.93 -15.29 13.61
C ASN A 280 -15.61 -13.94 13.87
N GLY A 281 -14.91 -12.82 13.65
CA GLY A 281 -15.40 -11.46 13.96
C GLY A 281 -14.93 -10.92 15.30
N ARG A 282 -14.37 -11.77 16.18
CA ARG A 282 -13.88 -11.37 17.51
C ARG A 282 -12.45 -11.84 17.80
N LYS A 283 -12.15 -13.10 17.45
CA LYS A 283 -10.85 -13.74 17.65
C LYS A 283 -10.57 -14.74 16.55
N PHE A 284 -9.30 -15.09 16.39
CA PHE A 284 -8.90 -16.27 15.65
C PHE A 284 -9.34 -17.53 16.41
N GLN A 285 -10.05 -18.42 15.73
CA GLN A 285 -10.55 -19.68 16.27
C GLN A 285 -9.94 -20.83 15.48
N LEU A 286 -9.35 -21.80 16.18
CA LEU A 286 -8.79 -23.00 15.57
C LEU A 286 -9.88 -23.74 14.78
N VAL A 287 -9.62 -24.04 13.52
CA VAL A 287 -10.54 -24.75 12.62
C VAL A 287 -9.96 -26.05 12.09
N SER A 288 -8.63 -26.16 11.98
CA SER A 288 -7.96 -27.42 11.64
C SER A 288 -6.52 -27.48 12.17
N GLN A 289 -5.97 -28.69 12.21
CA GLN A 289 -4.58 -28.99 12.51
C GLN A 289 -4.09 -29.99 11.44
N GLU A 290 -3.02 -29.66 10.74
CA GLU A 290 -2.49 -30.42 9.60
C GLU A 290 -1.07 -30.94 9.85
#